data_AF-A0A7C5RWC7-F1
#
_entry.id   AF-A0A7C5RWC7-F1
#
_cell.length_a   1.000
_cell.length_b   1.000
_cell.length_c   1.000
_cell.angle_alpha   90.00
_cell.angle_beta   90.00
_cell.angle_gamma   90.00
#
_symmetry.space_group_name_H-M   'P 1'
#
loop_
_entity.id
_entity.type
_entity.pdbx_description
1 polymer ?
#
loop_
_entity_poly.entity_id
_entity_poly.type
_entity_poly.pdbx_seq_one_letter_code
_entity_poly.pdbx_strand_id
1 'polypeptide(L)'
;MFKNIRENMYKTIWAQELLAIFNILNEDIIKAIDIKTDGDKIILKGFLFSFSDEENDKDWGIILNCSENVARIYNLNPQKFIWELGENKTLKLYKIYEKNKISKDIYEVNLSACPSTDSLCFSDVYEIHWYSEKGKIYRESFRNSGDKIHHSKFFVSKGEILVLDGKVILENRGFKISFRLH
;
A
#
# COMPACT_ATOMS: atom_id res chain seq x y z
N MET A 1 5.32 28.81 -38.24
CA MET A 1 3.95 28.55 -37.74
C MET A 1 3.79 27.13 -37.17
N PHE A 2 4.13 26.07 -37.91
CA PHE A 2 4.01 24.67 -37.43
C PHE A 2 4.88 24.30 -36.21
N LYS A 3 6.05 24.94 -36.05
CA LYS A 3 6.95 24.71 -34.92
C LYS A 3 6.30 25.06 -33.56
N ASN A 4 5.60 26.19 -33.48
CA ASN A 4 4.92 26.62 -32.25
C ASN A 4 3.74 25.72 -31.88
N ILE A 5 3.02 25.18 -32.88
CA ILE A 5 1.92 24.23 -32.64
C ILE A 5 2.48 22.94 -32.06
N ARG A 6 3.55 22.41 -32.66
CA ARG A 6 4.20 21.17 -32.20
C ARG A 6 4.78 21.31 -30.79
N GLU A 7 5.44 22.43 -30.49
CA GLU A 7 5.97 22.71 -29.15
C GLU A 7 4.85 22.83 -28.11
N ASN A 8 3.74 23.50 -28.44
CA ASN A 8 2.59 23.61 -27.55
C ASN A 8 1.91 22.25 -27.33
N MET A 9 1.78 21.42 -28.37
CA MET A 9 1.26 20.06 -28.23
C MET A 9 2.10 19.23 -27.27
N TYR A 10 3.43 19.26 -27.39
CA TYR A 10 4.31 18.53 -26.46
C TYR A 10 4.21 19.03 -25.03
N LYS A 11 4.12 20.35 -24.81
CA LYS A 11 3.90 20.93 -23.48
C LYS A 11 2.62 20.41 -22.84
N THR A 12 1.52 20.36 -23.59
CA THR A 12 0.24 19.81 -23.10
C THR A 12 0.35 18.33 -22.73
N ILE A 13 1.00 17.52 -23.59
CA ILE A 13 1.19 16.09 -23.33
C ILE A 13 2.01 15.88 -22.05
N TRP A 14 3.13 16.61 -21.88
CA TRP A 14 3.96 16.46 -20.68
C TRP A 14 3.24 16.90 -19.40
N ALA A 15 2.43 17.95 -19.45
CA ALA A 15 1.60 18.36 -18.32
C ALA A 15 0.54 17.29 -17.97
N GLN A 16 -0.09 16.66 -18.97
CA GLN A 16 -1.04 15.57 -18.76
C GLN A 16 -0.38 14.31 -18.19
N GLU A 17 0.81 13.95 -18.67
CA GLU A 17 1.61 12.85 -18.11
C GLU A 17 1.91 13.10 -16.62
N LEU A 18 2.34 14.31 -16.26
CA LEU A 18 2.65 14.66 -14.87
C LEU A 18 1.41 14.62 -13.98
N LEU A 19 0.25 15.08 -14.48
CA LEU A 19 -1.02 15.00 -13.77
C LEU A 19 -1.48 13.56 -13.57
N ALA A 20 -1.31 12.69 -14.56
CA ALA A 20 -1.63 11.27 -14.43
C ALA A 20 -0.77 10.59 -13.35
N ILE A 21 0.54 10.87 -13.33
CA ILE A 21 1.45 10.37 -12.29
C ILE A 21 1.00 10.87 -10.90
N PHE A 22 0.72 12.17 -10.79
CA PHE A 22 0.23 12.76 -9.55
C PHE A 22 -1.03 12.06 -9.05
N ASN A 23 -2.01 11.80 -9.92
CA ASN A 23 -3.26 11.16 -9.54
C ASN A 23 -3.05 9.74 -8.99
N ILE A 24 -2.20 8.92 -9.63
CA ILE A 24 -1.92 7.55 -9.16
C ILE A 24 -1.19 7.58 -7.82
N LEU A 25 -0.16 8.42 -7.70
CA LEU A 25 0.58 8.57 -6.45
C LEU A 25 -0.33 9.08 -5.32
N ASN A 26 -1.19 10.05 -5.60
CA ASN A 26 -2.14 10.58 -4.63
C ASN A 26 -3.19 9.54 -4.20
N GLU A 27 -3.65 8.69 -5.12
CA GLU A 27 -4.52 7.56 -4.79
C GLU A 27 -3.84 6.56 -3.87
N ASP A 28 -2.57 6.20 -4.14
CA ASP A 28 -1.78 5.33 -3.27
C ASP A 28 -1.59 5.97 -1.88
N ILE A 29 -1.33 7.28 -1.81
CA ILE A 29 -1.17 8.05 -0.57
C ILE A 29 -2.46 8.05 0.26
N ILE A 30 -3.60 8.31 -0.36
CA ILE A 30 -4.91 8.35 0.34
C ILE A 30 -5.25 6.99 0.94
N LYS A 31 -4.85 5.89 0.28
CA LYS A 31 -5.08 4.52 0.75
C LYS A 31 -4.01 4.01 1.72
N ALA A 32 -2.93 4.77 1.90
CA ALA A 32 -1.84 4.37 2.78
C ALA A 32 -2.22 4.59 4.25
N ILE A 33 -1.73 3.68 5.08
CA ILE A 33 -1.87 3.70 6.53
C ILE A 33 -0.63 4.30 7.16
N ASP A 34 0.53 4.04 6.56
CA ASP A 34 1.81 4.61 6.95
C ASP A 34 2.52 5.11 5.70
N ILE A 35 3.11 6.29 5.81
CA ILE A 35 3.86 6.95 4.74
C ILE A 35 5.22 7.31 5.30
N LYS A 36 6.27 6.81 4.66
CA LYS A 36 7.66 7.09 5.01
C LYS A 36 8.41 7.64 3.82
N THR A 37 9.49 8.32 4.12
CA THR A 37 10.42 8.81 3.12
C THR A 37 11.81 8.29 3.44
N ASP A 38 12.56 7.94 2.41
CA ASP A 38 13.95 7.45 2.49
C ASP A 38 14.74 8.12 1.37
N GLY A 39 15.35 9.27 1.66
CA GLY A 39 15.83 10.19 0.63
C GLY A 39 14.69 10.62 -0.29
N ASP A 40 14.89 10.53 -1.61
CA ASP A 40 13.90 10.87 -2.65
C ASP A 40 12.84 9.78 -2.90
N LYS A 41 12.82 8.74 -2.07
CA LYS A 41 11.86 7.65 -2.18
C LYS A 41 10.68 7.86 -1.24
N ILE A 42 9.48 7.67 -1.75
CA ILE A 42 8.24 7.63 -0.97
C ILE A 42 7.86 6.16 -0.78
N ILE A 43 7.68 5.73 0.46
CA ILE A 43 7.33 4.37 0.85
C ILE A 43 5.94 4.41 1.49
N LEU A 44 4.99 3.72 0.87
CA LEU A 44 3.59 3.68 1.28
C LEU A 44 3.25 2.26 1.74
N LYS A 45 2.68 2.11 2.93
CA LYS A 45 2.17 0.83 3.43
C LYS A 45 0.66 0.89 3.55
N GLY A 46 -0.02 -0.16 3.13
CA GLY A 46 -1.47 -0.26 3.28
C GLY A 46 -1.97 -1.70 3.13
N PHE A 47 -3.29 -1.86 3.19
CA PHE A 47 -3.95 -3.15 2.99
C PHE A 47 -4.63 -3.19 1.63
N LEU A 48 -4.54 -4.34 0.96
CA LEU A 48 -5.39 -4.61 -0.19
C LEU A 48 -6.81 -4.88 0.32
N PHE A 49 -7.74 -4.00 -0.01
CA PHE A 49 -9.17 -4.33 0.04
C PHE A 49 -9.54 -4.84 -1.35
N SER A 50 -9.59 -6.16 -1.57
CA SER A 50 -10.32 -6.71 -2.71
C SER A 50 -11.80 -6.47 -2.43
N PHE A 51 -12.43 -5.63 -3.24
CA PHE A 51 -13.89 -5.59 -3.36
C PHE A 51 -14.37 -6.77 -4.22
N SER A 52 -13.86 -7.98 -4.00
CA SER A 52 -14.34 -9.16 -4.72
C SER A 52 -15.68 -9.57 -4.13
N ASP A 53 -16.71 -9.53 -4.97
CA ASP A 53 -18.10 -9.70 -4.59
C ASP A 53 -18.49 -11.13 -4.17
N GLU A 54 -17.64 -12.17 -4.24
CA GLU A 54 -18.04 -13.49 -3.72
C GLU A 54 -16.88 -14.49 -3.49
N GLU A 55 -17.15 -15.42 -2.56
CA GLU A 55 -16.42 -16.63 -2.12
C GLU A 55 -15.35 -16.52 -1.01
N ASN A 56 -15.83 -16.32 0.22
CA ASN A 56 -15.32 -16.81 1.53
C ASN A 56 -13.89 -16.50 2.02
N ASP A 57 -13.00 -15.96 1.20
CA ASP A 57 -11.70 -15.45 1.62
C ASP A 57 -11.75 -13.92 1.58
N LYS A 58 -12.30 -13.31 2.63
CA LYS A 58 -12.27 -11.86 2.75
C LYS A 58 -10.89 -11.42 3.24
N ASP A 59 -10.40 -10.29 2.72
CA ASP A 59 -9.05 -9.79 2.98
C ASP A 59 -8.86 -9.13 4.37
N TRP A 60 -9.96 -8.95 5.11
CA TRP A 60 -9.97 -8.26 6.40
C TRP A 60 -10.88 -8.97 7.41
N GLY A 61 -10.53 -8.87 8.69
CA GLY A 61 -11.28 -9.45 9.79
C GLY A 61 -11.21 -8.62 11.06
N ILE A 62 -11.93 -9.07 12.09
CA ILE A 62 -11.95 -8.48 13.42
C ILE A 62 -11.53 -9.53 14.43
N ILE A 63 -10.59 -9.19 15.31
CA ILE A 63 -10.19 -10.04 16.42
C ILE A 63 -11.25 -9.91 17.52
N LEU A 64 -12.09 -10.93 17.69
CA LEU A 64 -13.20 -10.91 18.65
C LEU A 64 -12.73 -11.07 20.09
N ASN A 65 -11.69 -11.86 20.30
CA ASN A 65 -11.01 -12.05 21.59
C ASN A 65 -9.66 -12.74 21.38
N CYS A 66 -8.79 -12.64 22.38
CA CYS A 66 -7.60 -13.48 22.48
C CYS A 66 -7.30 -13.84 23.93
N SER A 67 -7.01 -15.12 24.19
CA SER A 67 -6.53 -15.63 25.48
C SER A 67 -5.47 -16.70 25.24
N GLU A 68 -4.37 -16.67 25.99
CA GLU A 68 -3.28 -17.65 25.87
C GLU A 68 -2.78 -17.85 24.43
N ASN A 69 -2.69 -16.74 23.68
CA ASN A 69 -2.34 -16.68 22.25
C ASN A 69 -3.35 -17.35 21.30
N VAL A 70 -4.50 -17.80 21.79
CA VAL A 70 -5.60 -18.29 20.97
C VAL A 70 -6.58 -17.15 20.73
N ALA A 71 -6.72 -16.75 19.47
CA ALA A 71 -7.62 -15.68 19.05
C ALA A 71 -8.79 -16.20 18.23
N ARG A 72 -9.97 -15.61 18.42
CA ARG A 72 -11.10 -15.78 17.49
C ARG A 72 -11.15 -14.61 16.52
N ILE A 73 -11.10 -14.93 15.23
CA ILE A 73 -11.10 -13.97 14.14
C ILE A 73 -12.39 -14.12 13.36
N TYR A 74 -13.17 -13.05 13.31
CA TYR A 74 -14.33 -12.93 12.45
C TYR A 74 -13.92 -12.44 11.07
N ASN A 75 -14.59 -12.94 10.04
CA ASN A 75 -14.62 -12.40 8.69
C ASN A 75 -13.31 -12.48 7.92
N LEU A 76 -12.25 -13.11 8.42
CA LEU A 76 -11.00 -13.35 7.68
C LEU A 76 -10.72 -14.85 7.73
N ASN A 77 -10.31 -15.46 6.61
CA ASN A 77 -9.76 -16.81 6.60
C ASN A 77 -8.22 -16.70 6.68
N PRO A 78 -7.65 -16.62 7.90
CA PRO A 78 -6.24 -16.30 8.04
C PRO A 78 -5.39 -17.47 7.54
N GLN A 79 -4.25 -17.17 6.91
CA GLN A 79 -3.36 -18.19 6.35
C GLN A 79 -2.22 -18.47 7.33
N LYS A 80 -1.01 -17.98 7.02
CA LYS A 80 0.19 -18.19 7.85
C LYS A 80 0.45 -17.06 8.84
N PHE A 81 -0.07 -15.88 8.54
CA PHE A 81 0.13 -14.69 9.35
C PHE A 81 -1.13 -13.83 9.32
N ILE A 82 -1.25 -12.96 10.32
CA ILE A 82 -2.14 -11.82 10.28
C ILE A 82 -1.38 -10.55 10.65
N TRP A 83 -1.79 -9.44 10.03
CA TRP A 83 -1.39 -8.10 10.39
C TRP A 83 -2.51 -7.45 11.18
N GLU A 84 -2.23 -7.00 12.40
CA GLU A 84 -3.14 -6.17 13.19
C GLU A 84 -2.89 -4.69 12.88
N LEU A 85 -3.98 -3.95 12.66
CA LEU A 85 -3.97 -2.50 12.64
C LEU A 85 -4.22 -1.97 14.06
N GLY A 86 -3.16 -1.45 14.69
CA GLY A 86 -3.28 -0.78 15.99
C GLY A 86 -3.87 0.63 15.88
N GLU A 87 -4.34 1.19 17.00
CA GLU A 87 -5.00 2.51 17.07
C GLU A 87 -4.17 3.66 16.49
N ASN A 88 -2.84 3.58 16.60
CA ASN A 88 -1.91 4.59 16.07
C ASN A 88 -1.45 4.32 14.63
N LYS A 89 -2.25 3.60 13.82
CA LYS A 89 -1.89 3.15 12.46
C LYS A 89 -0.62 2.28 12.40
N THR A 90 -0.21 1.72 13.54
CA THR A 90 0.94 0.82 13.62
C THR A 90 0.53 -0.58 13.20
N LEU A 91 1.35 -1.23 12.37
CA LEU A 91 1.13 -2.61 11.95
C LEU A 91 1.93 -3.57 12.83
N LYS A 92 1.25 -4.58 13.38
CA LYS A 92 1.90 -5.68 14.11
C LYS A 92 1.65 -7.00 13.39
N LEU A 93 2.69 -7.79 13.22
CA LEU A 93 2.63 -9.09 12.54
C LEU A 93 2.55 -10.21 13.57
N TYR A 94 1.59 -11.12 13.41
CA TYR A 94 1.47 -12.33 14.21
C TYR A 94 1.55 -13.55 13.32
N LYS A 95 2.38 -14.52 13.71
CA LYS A 95 2.47 -15.81 13.04
C LYS A 95 1.36 -16.73 13.54
N ILE A 96 0.77 -17.52 12.66
CA ILE A 96 -0.24 -18.53 12.99
C ILE A 96 0.44 -19.89 13.04
N TYR A 97 0.23 -20.62 14.12
CA TYR A 97 0.69 -22.00 14.29
C TYR A 97 -0.41 -23.00 13.93
N GLU A 98 -1.64 -22.73 14.36
CA GLU A 98 -2.78 -23.61 14.15
C GLU A 98 -4.03 -22.78 13.82
N LYS A 99 -4.94 -23.36 13.03
CA LYS A 99 -6.21 -22.74 12.63
C LYS A 99 -7.32 -23.78 12.61
N ASN A 100 -8.42 -23.45 13.27
CA ASN A 100 -9.66 -24.22 13.29
C ASN A 100 -10.82 -23.35 12.82
N LYS A 101 -11.64 -23.84 11.89
CA LYS A 101 -12.87 -23.14 11.48
C LYS A 101 -13.98 -23.46 12.48
N ILE A 102 -14.50 -22.45 13.17
CA ILE A 102 -15.55 -22.59 14.18
C ILE A 102 -16.94 -22.46 13.55
N SER A 103 -17.11 -21.50 12.64
CA SER A 103 -18.34 -21.28 11.89
C SER A 103 -18.04 -20.72 10.49
N LYS A 104 -19.06 -20.37 9.71
CA LYS A 104 -18.89 -19.86 8.33
C LYS A 104 -17.85 -18.75 8.25
N ASP A 105 -17.93 -17.79 9.18
CA ASP A 105 -17.14 -16.56 9.18
C ASP A 105 -16.24 -16.43 10.44
N ILE A 106 -16.11 -17.47 11.27
CA ILE A 106 -15.29 -17.41 12.49
C ILE A 106 -14.22 -18.49 12.45
N TYR A 107 -12.98 -18.07 12.61
CA TYR A 107 -11.81 -18.92 12.74
C TYR A 107 -11.19 -18.73 14.12
N GLU A 108 -10.76 -19.83 14.72
CA GLU A 108 -9.95 -19.83 15.93
C GLU A 108 -8.51 -20.15 15.53
N VAL A 109 -7.57 -19.30 15.94
CA VAL A 109 -6.16 -19.41 15.54
C VAL A 109 -5.25 -19.34 16.75
N ASN A 110 -4.22 -20.18 16.77
CA ASN A 110 -3.12 -20.09 17.71
C ASN A 110 -2.01 -19.20 17.11
N LEU A 111 -1.63 -18.15 17.82
CA LEU A 111 -0.74 -17.09 17.34
C LEU A 111 0.60 -17.04 18.09
N SER A 112 1.58 -16.32 17.55
CA SER A 112 2.87 -16.05 18.21
C SER A 112 2.75 -15.18 19.46
N ALA A 113 1.70 -14.38 19.56
CA ALA A 113 1.34 -13.55 20.70
C ALA A 113 -0.15 -13.17 20.59
N CYS A 114 -0.78 -12.77 21.70
CA CYS A 114 -2.15 -12.25 21.64
C CYS A 114 -2.20 -10.84 21.07
N PRO A 115 -2.98 -10.59 19.99
CA PRO A 115 -3.30 -9.27 19.51
C PRO A 115 -4.41 -8.61 20.37
N SER A 116 -4.70 -7.34 20.12
CA SER A 116 -5.71 -6.58 20.85
C SER A 116 -7.12 -7.02 20.44
N THR A 117 -8.02 -7.15 21.40
CA THR A 117 -9.44 -7.40 21.14
C THR A 117 -10.06 -6.24 20.35
N ASP A 118 -11.05 -6.54 19.51
CA ASP A 118 -11.78 -5.65 18.62
C ASP A 118 -10.91 -4.92 17.57
N SER A 119 -9.66 -5.38 17.37
CA SER A 119 -8.77 -4.81 16.36
C SER A 119 -9.04 -5.38 14.96
N LEU A 120 -8.81 -4.53 13.95
CA LEU A 120 -8.85 -4.94 12.54
C LEU A 120 -7.60 -5.76 12.21
N CYS A 121 -7.78 -6.85 11.49
CA CYS A 121 -6.69 -7.69 11.03
C CYS A 121 -6.80 -8.06 9.54
N PHE A 122 -5.66 -8.36 8.92
CA PHE A 122 -5.53 -8.58 7.48
C PHE A 122 -4.57 -9.74 7.20
N SER A 123 -4.82 -10.52 6.16
CA SER A 123 -3.91 -11.59 5.71
C SER A 123 -2.72 -11.04 4.90
N ASP A 124 -2.96 -9.94 4.17
CA ASP A 124 -2.01 -9.37 3.22
C ASP A 124 -1.80 -7.88 3.47
N VAL A 125 -0.54 -7.46 3.34
CA VAL A 125 -0.13 -6.05 3.36
C VAL A 125 0.63 -5.76 2.07
N TYR A 126 0.40 -4.57 1.50
CA TYR A 126 1.23 -4.07 0.43
C TYR A 126 2.18 -2.99 0.94
N GLU A 127 3.32 -2.90 0.28
CA GLU A 127 4.24 -1.78 0.34
C GLU A 127 4.47 -1.27 -1.08
N ILE A 128 4.26 0.02 -1.32
CA ILE A 128 4.49 0.66 -2.62
C ILE A 128 5.64 1.65 -2.47
N HIS A 129 6.60 1.56 -3.38
CA HIS A 129 7.72 2.50 -3.45
C HIS A 129 7.59 3.34 -4.70
N TRP A 130 7.60 4.66 -4.52
CA TRP A 130 7.73 5.63 -5.58
C TRP A 130 9.10 6.28 -5.50
N TYR A 131 9.83 6.28 -6.61
CA TYR A 131 11.15 6.91 -6.68
C TYR A 131 11.52 7.23 -8.13
N SER A 132 12.61 7.97 -8.32
CA SER A 132 13.23 8.14 -9.63
C SER A 132 14.66 7.63 -9.71
N GLU A 133 15.03 7.09 -10.86
CA GLU A 133 16.40 6.66 -11.18
C GLU A 133 16.71 7.09 -12.63
N LYS A 134 17.82 7.82 -12.83
CA LYS A 134 18.31 8.24 -14.16
C LYS A 134 17.23 8.97 -14.99
N GLY A 135 16.50 9.91 -14.38
CA GLY A 135 15.45 10.70 -15.04
C GLY A 135 14.21 9.90 -15.42
N LYS A 136 13.94 8.78 -14.73
CA LYS A 136 12.74 7.95 -14.89
C LYS A 136 12.08 7.72 -13.54
N ILE A 137 10.76 7.81 -13.51
CA ILE A 137 9.92 7.53 -12.34
C ILE A 137 9.49 6.06 -12.38
N TYR A 138 9.66 5.40 -11.24
CA TYR A 138 9.30 4.01 -11.01
C TYR A 138 8.30 3.91 -9.87
N ARG A 139 7.39 2.95 -10.01
CA ARG A 139 6.50 2.47 -8.95
C ARG A 139 6.79 0.99 -8.74
N GLU A 140 7.25 0.61 -7.56
CA GLU A 140 7.41 -0.78 -7.18
C GLU A 140 6.34 -1.18 -6.18
N SER A 141 5.78 -2.37 -6.34
CA SER A 141 4.83 -2.93 -5.39
C SER A 141 5.40 -4.22 -4.81
N PHE A 142 5.35 -4.32 -3.49
CA PHE A 142 5.70 -5.49 -2.71
C PHE A 142 4.41 -5.95 -2.02
N ARG A 143 3.92 -7.14 -2.35
CA ARG A 143 2.80 -7.77 -1.65
C ARG A 143 3.36 -8.87 -0.76
N ASN A 144 3.13 -8.74 0.53
CA ASN A 144 3.46 -9.77 1.49
C ASN A 144 2.23 -10.65 1.73
N SER A 145 2.27 -11.87 1.20
CA SER A 145 1.25 -12.91 1.41
C SER A 145 1.86 -14.08 2.18
N GLY A 146 2.30 -13.79 3.41
CA GLY A 146 2.95 -14.72 4.31
C GLY A 146 4.43 -14.98 4.00
N ASP A 147 4.78 -16.19 3.54
CA ASP A 147 6.19 -16.56 3.30
C ASP A 147 6.74 -16.06 1.95
N LYS A 148 5.88 -15.47 1.12
CA LYS A 148 6.23 -14.99 -0.22
C LYS A 148 6.05 -13.48 -0.27
N ILE A 149 7.11 -12.81 -0.73
CA ILE A 149 7.06 -11.41 -1.13
C ILE A 149 6.96 -11.39 -2.65
N HIS A 150 5.80 -11.01 -3.16
CA HIS A 150 5.61 -10.76 -4.59
C HIS A 150 6.10 -9.34 -4.89
N HIS A 151 7.08 -9.22 -5.77
CA HIS A 151 7.65 -7.94 -6.20
C HIS A 151 7.30 -7.65 -7.65
N SER A 152 6.90 -6.43 -7.94
CA SER A 152 6.69 -5.95 -9.30
C SER A 152 7.20 -4.53 -9.44
N LYS A 153 7.95 -4.26 -10.51
CA LYS A 153 8.53 -2.96 -10.81
C LYS A 153 7.95 -2.41 -12.10
N PHE A 154 7.37 -1.22 -12.03
CA PHE A 154 6.75 -0.55 -13.16
C PHE A 154 7.50 0.73 -13.50
N PHE A 155 7.87 0.88 -14.77
CA PHE A 155 8.26 2.17 -15.31
C PHE A 155 6.98 2.99 -15.55
N VAL A 156 6.89 4.15 -14.92
CA VAL A 156 5.69 5.00 -15.00
C VAL A 156 5.88 6.07 -16.07
N SER A 157 6.95 6.86 -15.97
CA SER A 157 7.24 7.92 -16.94
C SER A 157 8.68 8.41 -16.86
N LYS A 158 9.09 9.25 -17.80
CA LYS A 158 10.32 10.07 -17.68
C LYS A 158 10.03 11.23 -16.72
N GLY A 159 10.99 11.51 -15.85
CA GLY A 159 10.86 12.55 -14.83
C GLY A 159 11.61 12.21 -13.56
N GLU A 160 11.44 13.05 -12.56
CA GLU A 160 12.07 12.94 -11.26
C GLU A 160 11.04 13.12 -10.14
N ILE A 161 11.25 12.37 -9.05
CA ILE A 161 10.58 12.58 -7.76
C ILE A 161 11.65 13.13 -6.84
N LEU A 162 11.37 14.29 -6.25
CA LEU A 162 12.22 14.89 -5.22
C LEU A 162 11.40 14.99 -3.93
N VAL A 163 12.02 14.62 -2.81
CA VAL A 163 11.38 14.70 -1.49
C VAL A 163 12.21 15.62 -0.60
N LEU A 164 11.63 16.77 -0.24
CA LEU A 164 12.28 17.81 0.55
C LEU A 164 11.38 18.18 1.72
N ASP A 165 11.79 17.89 2.96
CA ASP A 165 11.07 18.27 4.19
C ASP A 165 9.56 17.93 4.16
N GLY A 166 9.21 16.72 3.72
CA GLY A 166 7.82 16.26 3.60
C GLY A 166 7.04 16.83 2.41
N LYS A 167 7.67 17.66 1.57
CA LYS A 167 7.14 18.12 0.28
C LYS A 167 7.64 17.20 -0.83
N VAL A 168 6.71 16.70 -1.64
CA VAL A 168 7.01 15.93 -2.85
C VAL A 168 6.94 16.88 -4.04
N ILE A 169 7.93 16.78 -4.93
CA ILE A 169 7.97 17.48 -6.20
C ILE A 169 8.11 16.44 -7.31
N LEU A 170 7.12 16.40 -8.20
CA LEU A 170 7.17 15.66 -9.45
C LEU A 170 7.63 16.61 -10.55
N GLU A 171 8.69 16.26 -11.26
CA GLU A 171 9.25 17.07 -12.34
C GLU A 171 9.39 16.27 -13.65
N ASN A 172 8.94 16.86 -14.75
CA ASN A 172 9.17 16.34 -16.10
C ASN A 172 9.39 17.51 -17.07
N ARG A 173 10.62 17.61 -17.63
CA ARG A 173 10.98 18.56 -18.69
C ARG A 173 10.54 20.02 -18.41
N GLY A 174 10.78 20.49 -17.19
CA GLY A 174 10.47 21.85 -16.74
C GLY A 174 9.05 22.08 -16.22
N PHE A 175 8.16 21.09 -16.32
CA PHE A 175 6.88 21.10 -15.61
C PHE A 175 7.04 20.51 -14.22
N LYS A 176 6.40 21.14 -13.23
CA LYS A 176 6.47 20.69 -11.84
C LYS A 176 5.08 20.68 -11.20
N ILE A 177 4.78 19.61 -10.47
CA ILE A 177 3.65 19.52 -9.54
C ILE A 177 4.26 19.27 -8.17
N SER A 178 3.78 19.99 -7.16
CA SER A 178 4.24 19.77 -5.80
C SER A 178 3.11 19.72 -4.80
N PHE A 179 3.22 18.83 -3.83
CA PHE A 179 2.24 18.62 -2.77
C PHE A 179 2.96 18.20 -1.48
N ARG A 180 2.24 18.21 -0.35
CA ARG A 180 2.79 17.77 0.93
C ARG A 180 2.26 16.39 1.29
N LEU A 181 3.11 15.58 1.91
CA LEU A 181 2.70 14.38 2.62
C LEU A 181 2.11 14.82 3.97
N HIS A 182 0.89 14.37 4.26
CA HIS A 182 0.17 14.66 5.51
C HIS A 182 0.26 13.47 6.47
#